data_AF-A0A1I3XF00-F1
#
_entry.id   AF-A0A1I3XF00-F1
#
_cell.length_a   1.000
_cell.length_b   1.000
_cell.length_c   1.000
_cell.angle_alpha   90.00
_cell.angle_beta   90.00
_cell.angle_gamma   90.00
#
_symmetry.space_group_name_H-M   'P 1'
#
loop_
_entity.id
_entity.type
_entity.pdbx_description
1 polymer ?
#
loop_
_entity_poly.entity_id
_entity_poly.type
_entity_poly.pdbx_seq_one_letter_code
_entity_poly.pdbx_strand_id
1 'polypeptide(L)'
;MKMDISLTIAAKDRMLSKSFRRIYSDIEFLTSLLSSCELNHPIGQRIVIIATDTESEGYFKDNSKDGEFSYFIGIKPIHDTALLKETLFNIMKETFEKIPFTIPDHEQFRRVFSEYEPKFINDNTNNGM
;
A
#
# COMPACT_ATOMS: atom_id res chain seq x y z
N MET A 1 -6.76 -18.57 8.68
CA MET A 1 -7.60 -17.43 8.27
C MET A 1 -6.80 -16.63 7.26
N LYS A 2 -7.34 -16.29 6.10
CA LYS A 2 -6.63 -15.48 5.10
C LYS A 2 -7.03 -14.02 5.30
N MET A 3 -6.03 -13.15 5.45
CA MET A 3 -6.23 -11.72 5.67
C MET A 3 -6.31 -11.02 4.30
N ASP A 4 -7.33 -10.19 4.11
CA ASP A 4 -7.47 -9.37 2.91
C ASP A 4 -6.71 -8.05 3.08
N ILE A 5 -5.81 -7.73 2.15
CA ILE A 5 -5.05 -6.48 2.15
C ILE A 5 -5.46 -5.69 0.91
N SER A 6 -5.77 -4.42 1.09
CA SER A 6 -6.11 -3.53 -0.02
C SER A 6 -5.53 -2.13 0.18
N LEU A 7 -5.20 -1.49 -0.94
CA LEU A 7 -4.85 -0.08 -0.99
C LEU A 7 -5.80 0.62 -1.94
N THR A 8 -6.36 1.75 -1.52
CA THR A 8 -7.23 2.58 -2.34
C THR A 8 -6.88 4.06 -2.16
N ILE A 9 -7.50 4.89 -3.00
CA ILE A 9 -7.33 6.34 -2.96
C ILE A 9 -8.68 7.04 -2.80
N ALA A 10 -8.76 7.91 -1.80
CA ALA A 10 -9.87 8.83 -1.59
C ALA A 10 -9.43 10.22 -2.06
N ALA A 11 -9.52 10.47 -3.37
CA ALA A 11 -9.00 11.68 -4.01
C ALA A 11 -10.09 12.70 -4.36
N LYS A 12 -9.85 13.97 -4.05
CA LYS A 12 -10.59 15.13 -4.56
C LYS A 12 -10.04 15.57 -5.92
N ASP A 13 -8.75 15.44 -6.14
CA ASP A 13 -8.08 15.71 -7.40
C ASP A 13 -8.39 14.60 -8.43
N ARG A 14 -8.90 15.05 -9.58
CA ARG A 14 -9.31 14.15 -10.67
C ARG A 14 -8.13 13.55 -11.41
N MET A 15 -7.00 14.24 -11.48
CA MET A 15 -5.80 13.77 -12.15
C MET A 15 -5.10 12.69 -11.33
N LEU A 16 -5.03 12.86 -10.00
CA LEU A 16 -4.60 11.82 -9.07
C LEU A 16 -5.44 10.55 -9.23
N SER A 17 -6.77 10.68 -9.27
CA SER A 17 -7.68 9.54 -9.51
C SER A 17 -7.39 8.83 -10.85
N LYS A 18 -7.06 9.59 -11.90
CA LYS A 18 -6.72 9.03 -13.21
C LYS A 18 -5.36 8.33 -13.20
N SER A 19 -4.36 8.92 -12.55
CA SER A 19 -3.03 8.31 -12.42
C SER A 19 -3.08 7.03 -11.58
N PHE A 20 -3.87 7.00 -10.50
CA PHE A 20 -4.11 5.78 -9.73
C PHE A 20 -4.72 4.66 -10.58
N ARG A 21 -5.74 4.96 -11.41
CA ARG A 21 -6.33 3.96 -12.31
C ARG A 21 -5.32 3.32 -13.27
N ARG A 22 -4.29 4.06 -13.70
CA ARG A 22 -3.25 3.54 -14.60
C ARG A 22 -2.32 2.53 -13.92
N ILE A 23 -2.14 2.64 -12.60
CA ILE A 23 -1.30 1.73 -11.81
C ILE A 23 -2.12 0.72 -10.98
N TYR A 24 -3.44 0.71 -11.14
CA TYR A 24 -4.32 -0.09 -10.30
C TYR A 24 -3.97 -1.59 -10.35
N SER A 25 -3.66 -2.12 -11.54
CA SER A 25 -3.24 -3.52 -11.71
C SER A 25 -1.97 -3.85 -10.94
N ASP A 26 -1.01 -2.91 -10.86
CA ASP A 26 0.23 -3.11 -10.12
C ASP A 26 -0.07 -3.16 -8.62
N ILE A 27 -0.90 -2.23 -8.15
CA ILE A 27 -1.35 -2.18 -6.75
C ILE A 27 -2.14 -3.46 -6.38
N GLU A 28 -3.04 -3.92 -7.25
CA GLU A 28 -3.80 -5.16 -7.07
C GLU A 28 -2.88 -6.38 -7.01
N PHE A 29 -1.87 -6.45 -7.87
CA PHE A 29 -0.87 -7.52 -7.85
C PHE A 29 -0.11 -7.55 -6.51
N LEU A 30 0.40 -6.40 -6.05
CA LEU A 30 1.16 -6.33 -4.79
C LEU A 30 0.27 -6.66 -3.58
N THR A 31 -0.94 -6.11 -3.53
CA THR A 31 -1.89 -6.38 -2.43
C THR A 31 -2.36 -7.83 -2.42
N SER A 32 -2.50 -8.47 -3.59
CA SER A 32 -2.77 -9.90 -3.71
C SER A 32 -1.63 -10.77 -3.17
N LEU A 33 -0.37 -10.40 -3.47
CA LEU A 33 0.81 -11.07 -2.94
C LEU A 33 0.86 -10.96 -1.41
N LEU A 34 0.69 -9.77 -0.86
CA LEU A 34 0.68 -9.56 0.58
C LEU A 34 -0.46 -10.35 1.24
N SER A 35 -1.64 -10.40 0.62
CA SER A 35 -2.79 -11.18 1.11
C SER A 35 -2.55 -12.69 1.07
N SER A 36 -1.56 -13.15 0.29
CA SER A 36 -1.19 -14.56 0.21
C SER A 36 -0.16 -15.00 1.26
N CYS A 37 0.41 -14.07 2.02
CA CYS A 37 1.34 -14.40 3.10
C CYS A 37 0.66 -15.25 4.18
N GLU A 38 1.28 -16.39 4.49
CA GLU A 38 0.87 -17.23 5.61
C GLU A 38 1.42 -16.65 6.92
N LEU A 39 0.55 -15.98 7.67
CA LEU A 39 0.90 -15.38 8.95
C LEU A 39 0.88 -16.41 10.08
N ASN A 40 1.84 -16.29 10.99
CA ASN A 40 1.89 -17.10 12.21
C ASN A 40 0.78 -16.68 13.18
N HIS A 41 0.53 -15.37 13.28
CA HIS A 41 -0.46 -14.78 14.17
C HIS A 41 -1.31 -13.76 13.41
N PRO A 42 -2.24 -14.21 12.55
CA PRO A 42 -3.05 -13.29 11.76
C PRO A 42 -3.88 -12.38 12.66
N ILE A 43 -3.86 -11.08 12.37
CA ILE A 43 -4.69 -10.10 13.08
C ILE A 43 -5.78 -9.57 12.15
N GLY A 44 -7.02 -9.62 12.62
CA GLY A 44 -8.16 -9.11 11.87
C GLY A 44 -8.43 -9.85 10.56
N GLN A 45 -9.58 -9.57 9.96
CA GLN A 45 -9.95 -10.17 8.67
C GLN A 45 -9.43 -9.37 7.49
N ARG A 46 -9.20 -8.07 7.70
CA ARG A 46 -8.90 -7.11 6.63
C ARG A 46 -8.02 -5.97 7.08
N ILE A 47 -7.13 -5.55 6.18
CA ILE A 47 -6.32 -4.34 6.27
C ILE A 47 -6.62 -3.47 5.05
N VAL A 48 -7.04 -2.23 5.29
CA VAL A 48 -7.32 -1.24 4.25
C VAL A 48 -6.42 -0.03 4.46
N ILE A 49 -5.63 0.30 3.45
CA ILE A 49 -4.82 1.53 3.41
C ILE A 49 -5.50 2.50 2.45
N ILE A 50 -5.82 3.70 2.94
CA ILE A 50 -6.54 4.73 2.21
C ILE A 50 -5.62 5.94 2.07
N ALA A 51 -5.05 6.14 0.89
CA ALA A 51 -4.33 7.36 0.57
C ALA A 51 -5.32 8.48 0.21
N THR A 52 -5.12 9.70 0.69
CA THR A 52 -6.01 10.84 0.40
C THR A 52 -5.26 12.13 0.18
N ASP A 53 -5.74 12.95 -0.74
CA ASP A 53 -5.21 14.29 -1.04
C ASP A 53 -5.96 15.42 -0.32
N THR A 54 -6.90 15.07 0.54
CA THR A 54 -7.61 16.06 1.38
C THR A 54 -6.85 16.37 2.67
N GLU A 55 -5.84 15.59 2.99
CA GLU A 55 -4.98 15.74 4.16
C GLU A 55 -3.53 15.97 3.73
N SER A 56 -2.73 16.61 4.58
CA SER A 56 -1.33 16.91 4.28
C SER A 56 -0.45 15.67 4.27
N GLU A 57 0.66 15.71 3.51
CA GLU A 57 1.74 14.73 3.66
C GLU A 57 2.17 14.61 5.12
N GLY A 58 2.39 13.37 5.57
CA GLY A 58 2.69 13.04 6.97
C GLY A 58 1.45 12.82 7.84
N TYR A 59 0.24 13.12 7.36
CA TYR A 59 -0.98 12.71 8.04
C TYR A 59 -1.09 11.19 8.06
N PHE A 60 -1.26 10.63 9.27
CA PHE A 60 -1.48 9.21 9.50
C PHE A 60 -2.57 9.08 10.55
N LYS A 61 -3.66 8.39 10.22
CA LYS A 61 -4.74 8.09 11.16
C LYS A 61 -5.09 6.62 11.12
N ASP A 62 -4.91 5.96 12.26
CA ASP A 62 -5.49 4.66 12.54
C ASP A 62 -7.00 4.84 12.84
N ASN A 63 -7.85 4.18 12.07
CA ASN A 63 -9.29 4.15 12.23
C ASN A 63 -9.82 2.72 12.40
N SER A 64 -8.97 1.83 12.90
CA SER A 64 -9.27 0.41 13.10
C SER A 64 -10.36 0.21 14.15
N LYS A 65 -11.32 -0.69 13.88
CA LYS A 65 -12.44 -1.03 14.77
C LYS A 65 -12.79 -2.51 14.64
N ASP A 66 -13.09 -3.15 15.76
CA ASP A 66 -13.67 -4.51 15.80
C ASP A 66 -12.93 -5.57 14.95
N GLY A 67 -11.61 -5.46 14.82
CA GLY A 67 -10.79 -6.38 14.03
C GLY A 67 -10.73 -6.09 12.52
N GLU A 68 -11.28 -4.96 12.08
CA GLU A 68 -11.04 -4.37 10.77
C GLU A 68 -10.01 -3.25 10.89
N PHE A 69 -8.85 -3.42 10.26
CA PHE A 69 -7.76 -2.47 10.33
C PHE A 69 -7.83 -1.50 9.16
N SER A 70 -7.90 -0.20 9.45
CA SER A 70 -8.04 0.84 8.43
C SER A 70 -7.13 2.02 8.74
N TYR A 71 -6.29 2.39 7.77
CA TYR A 71 -5.29 3.45 7.92
C TYR A 71 -5.49 4.53 6.86
N PHE A 72 -5.67 5.78 7.28
CA PHE A 72 -5.75 6.94 6.40
C PHE A 72 -4.40 7.64 6.34
N ILE A 73 -3.92 7.91 5.13
CA ILE A 73 -2.61 8.49 4.86
C ILE A 73 -2.77 9.70 3.95
N GLY A 74 -2.25 10.85 4.36
CA GLY A 74 -2.25 12.06 3.53
C GLY A 74 -1.14 12.04 2.49
N ILE A 75 -1.47 12.38 1.24
CA ILE A 75 -0.55 12.47 0.11
C ILE A 75 -0.77 13.76 -0.67
N LYS A 76 0.25 14.27 -1.37
CA LYS A 76 0.03 15.32 -2.36
C LYS A 76 -0.71 14.77 -3.60
N PRO A 77 -1.36 15.64 -4.39
CA PRO A 77 -1.82 15.30 -5.73
C PRO A 77 -0.63 14.96 -6.64
N ILE A 78 -0.36 13.67 -6.82
CA ILE A 78 0.71 13.17 -7.69
C ILE A 78 0.10 12.71 -9.01
N HIS A 79 0.47 13.37 -10.10
CA HIS A 79 -0.03 13.07 -11.44
C HIS A 79 0.91 12.17 -12.24
N ASP A 80 2.18 12.15 -11.87
CA ASP A 80 3.15 11.25 -12.46
C ASP A 80 2.93 9.81 -11.96
N THR A 81 2.75 8.89 -12.90
CA THR A 81 2.44 7.48 -12.63
C THR A 81 3.57 6.79 -11.86
N ALA A 82 4.83 7.07 -12.20
CA ALA A 82 5.99 6.43 -11.58
C ALA A 82 6.16 6.91 -10.14
N LEU A 83 6.11 8.23 -9.93
CA LEU A 83 6.18 8.83 -8.61
C LEU A 83 5.01 8.40 -7.72
N LEU A 84 3.79 8.29 -8.28
CA LEU A 84 2.63 7.81 -7.53
C LEU A 84 2.82 6.35 -7.10
N LYS A 85 3.32 5.50 -8.02
CA LYS A 85 3.58 4.08 -7.74
C LYS A 85 4.61 3.91 -6.62
N GLU A 86 5.73 4.63 -6.70
CA GLU A 86 6.75 4.66 -5.65
C GLU A 86 6.20 5.16 -4.31
N THR A 87 5.44 6.26 -4.34
CA THR A 87 4.84 6.85 -3.14
C THR A 87 3.90 5.87 -2.44
N LEU A 88 2.99 5.24 -3.18
CA LEU A 88 2.05 4.27 -2.62
C LEU A 88 2.75 3.02 -2.11
N PHE A 89 3.81 2.57 -2.78
CA PHE A 89 4.64 1.45 -2.30
C PHE A 89 5.27 1.76 -0.94
N ASN A 90 5.90 2.92 -0.81
CA ASN A 90 6.52 3.36 0.44
C ASN A 90 5.48 3.53 1.55
N ILE A 91 4.30 4.07 1.24
CA ILE A 91 3.18 4.16 2.19
C ILE A 91 2.76 2.78 2.70
N MET A 92 2.63 1.78 1.82
CA MET A 92 2.32 0.42 2.26
C MET A 92 3.42 -0.12 3.17
N LYS A 93 4.68 -0.04 2.75
CA LYS A 93 5.84 -0.51 3.52
C LYS A 93 5.87 0.10 4.92
N GLU A 94 5.75 1.43 5.03
CA GLU A 94 5.75 2.14 6.30
C GLU A 94 4.51 1.85 7.15
N THR A 95 3.34 1.70 6.53
CA THR A 95 2.12 1.37 7.27
C THR A 95 2.26 0.01 7.91
N PHE A 96 2.76 -1.00 7.18
CA PHE A 96 2.96 -2.36 7.68
C PHE A 96 3.94 -2.45 8.86
N GLU A 97 4.86 -1.50 9.02
CA GLU A 97 5.73 -1.39 10.19
C GLU A 97 5.00 -0.90 11.46
N LYS A 98 3.85 -0.21 11.29
CA LYS A 98 3.05 0.33 12.40
C LYS A 98 1.92 -0.60 12.84
N ILE A 99 1.58 -1.59 12.02
CA ILE A 99 0.55 -2.58 12.32
C ILE A 99 1.06 -3.49 13.45
N PRO A 100 0.23 -3.86 14.44
CA PRO A 100 0.67 -4.66 15.59
C PRO A 100 0.82 -6.16 15.24
N PHE A 101 1.62 -6.47 14.21
CA PHE A 101 1.99 -7.83 13.87
C PHE A 101 3.03 -8.38 14.84
N THR A 102 3.17 -9.70 14.86
CA THR A 102 4.30 -10.32 15.55
C THR A 102 5.59 -10.11 14.75
N ILE A 103 6.74 -10.22 15.41
CA ILE A 103 8.05 -10.07 14.75
C ILE A 103 8.20 -10.99 13.52
N PRO A 104 7.87 -12.29 13.58
CA PRO A 104 7.95 -13.17 12.41
C PRO A 104 7.09 -12.70 11.23
N ASP A 105 5.89 -12.18 11.51
CA ASP A 105 4.96 -11.71 10.49
C ASP A 105 5.47 -10.39 9.85
N HIS A 106 6.04 -9.48 10.65
CA HIS A 106 6.73 -8.31 10.12
C HIS A 106 7.91 -8.69 9.21
N GLU A 107 8.73 -9.66 9.63
CA GLU A 107 9.84 -10.14 8.80
C GLU A 107 9.36 -10.72 7.47
N GLN A 108 8.24 -11.44 7.47
CA GLN A 108 7.65 -11.97 6.24
C GLN A 108 7.23 -10.85 5.28
N PHE A 109 6.50 -9.83 5.77
CA PHE A 109 6.12 -8.69 4.95
C PHE A 109 7.34 -7.89 4.45
N ARG A 110 8.34 -7.65 5.31
CA ARG A 110 9.60 -7.00 4.91
C ARG A 110 10.30 -7.73 3.77
N ARG A 111 10.31 -9.07 3.78
CA ARG A 111 10.87 -9.88 2.68
C ARG A 111 10.10 -9.65 1.38
N VAL A 112 8.76 -9.65 1.43
CA VAL A 112 7.93 -9.38 0.25
C VAL A 112 8.21 -7.97 -0.28
N PHE A 113 8.20 -6.94 0.58
CA PHE A 113 8.53 -5.58 0.15
C PHE A 113 9.94 -5.52 -0.46
N SER A 114 10.95 -6.11 0.18
CA SER A 114 12.32 -6.10 -0.35
C SER A 114 12.47 -6.82 -1.69
N GLU A 115 11.74 -7.92 -1.92
CA GLU A 115 11.79 -8.65 -3.19
C GLU A 115 11.12 -7.88 -4.35
N TYR A 116 10.02 -7.20 -4.04
CA TYR A 116 9.20 -6.54 -5.06
C TYR A 116 9.50 -5.07 -5.25
N GLU A 117 10.20 -4.40 -4.33
CA GLU A 117 10.66 -3.01 -4.45
C GLU A 117 11.32 -2.71 -5.82
N PRO A 118 12.33 -3.49 -6.30
CA PRO A 118 12.93 -3.22 -7.60
C PRO A 118 11.96 -3.45 -8.77
N LYS A 119 11.07 -4.44 -8.69
CA LYS A 119 10.07 -4.73 -9.74
C LYS A 119 8.99 -3.65 -9.78
N PHE A 120 8.66 -3.09 -8.63
CA PHE A 120 7.58 -2.12 -8.50
C PHE A 120 8.05 -0.70 -8.85
N ILE A 121 9.23 -0.31 -8.40
CA ILE A 121 9.77 1.04 -8.59
C ILE A 121 10.55 1.16 -9.91
N ASN A 122 11.32 0.13 -10.32
CA ASN A 122 12.24 0.23 -11.47
C ASN A 122 11.69 -0.34 -12.79
N ASP A 123 10.45 -0.86 -12.85
CA ASP A 123 9.87 -1.37 -14.11
C ASP A 123 9.74 -0.30 -15.22
N ASN A 124 10.00 0.97 -14.91
CA ASN A 124 10.00 2.06 -15.88
C ASN A 124 11.35 2.30 -16.60
N THR A 125 12.41 1.52 -16.32
CA THR A 125 13.73 1.72 -16.98
C THR A 125 14.01 0.83 -18.20
N ASN A 126 13.15 -0.12 -18.56
CA ASN A 126 13.41 -1.08 -19.64
C ASN A 126 12.38 -1.08 -20.80
N ASN A 127 11.90 0.10 -21.21
CA ASN A 127 11.14 0.27 -22.47
C ASN A 127 11.78 1.36 -23.36
N GLY A 128 13.09 1.23 -23.60
CA GLY A 128 13.82 2.16 -24.44
C GLY A 128 15.19 1.65 -24.85
N MET A 129 15.24 0.49 -25.53
CA MET A 129 16.33 0.13 -26.46
C MET A 129 15.76 -0.73 -27.58
#